data_AF-A0A0C1J1L5-F1
#
_entry.id   AF-A0A0C1J1L5-F1
#
_cell.length_a   1.000
_cell.length_b   1.000
_cell.length_c   1.000
_cell.angle_alpha   90.00
_cell.angle_beta   90.00
_cell.angle_gamma   90.00
#
_symmetry.space_group_name_H-M   'P 1'
#
loop_
_entity.id
_entity.type
_entity.pdbx_description
1 polymer ?
#
loop_
_entity_poly.entity_id
_entity_poly.type
_entity_poly.pdbx_seq_one_letter_code
_entity_poly.pdbx_strand_id
1 'polypeptide(L)'
;MVEIQSTIFIIGATLTDTLEAGVLVLIAAVIVFDLIVDLRHKTFLALGIFQAGGIAAGYYWALWIASQQDVAGPYAWATVVGTWFAFTFLAHFLFAVIKRMNLSKKR
;
A
#
# COMPACT_ATOMS: atom_id res chain seq x y z
N MET A 1 -5.27 -31.99 15.15
CA MET A 1 -4.12 -31.15 14.72
C MET A 1 -4.17 -30.80 13.23
N VAL A 2 -4.39 -31.77 12.34
CA VAL A 2 -4.45 -31.53 10.87
C VAL A 2 -5.55 -30.52 10.48
N GLU A 3 -6.73 -30.59 11.09
CA GLU A 3 -7.84 -29.65 10.81
C GLU A 3 -7.59 -28.21 11.30
N ILE A 4 -6.80 -28.04 12.38
CA ILE A 4 -6.47 -26.72 12.90
C ILE A 4 -5.46 -26.03 11.96
N GLN A 5 -4.47 -26.77 11.47
CA GLN A 5 -3.52 -26.26 10.47
C GLN A 5 -4.21 -25.90 9.14
N SER A 6 -5.15 -26.71 8.66
CA SER A 6 -5.87 -26.41 7.42
C SER A 6 -6.75 -25.16 7.56
N THR A 7 -7.42 -24.99 8.70
CA THR A 7 -8.25 -23.80 8.97
C THR A 7 -7.42 -22.53 9.01
N ILE A 8 -6.27 -22.56 9.68
CA ILE A 8 -5.32 -21.45 9.77
C ILE A 8 -4.80 -21.05 8.38
N PHE A 9 -4.49 -22.04 7.53
CA PHE A 9 -4.01 -21.79 6.17
C PHE A 9 -5.09 -21.13 5.29
N ILE A 10 -6.34 -21.60 5.37
CA ILE A 10 -7.48 -21.03 4.64
C ILE A 10 -7.74 -19.57 5.06
N ILE A 11 -7.66 -19.28 6.36
CA ILE A 11 -7.80 -17.91 6.88
C ILE A 11 -6.67 -17.01 6.34
N GLY A 12 -5.44 -17.52 6.29
CA GLY A 12 -4.29 -16.78 5.76
C GLY A 12 -4.39 -16.45 4.26
N ALA A 13 -4.88 -17.40 3.45
CA ALA A 13 -5.17 -17.17 2.04
C ALA A 13 -6.27 -16.11 1.86
N THR A 14 -7.37 -16.24 2.60
CA THR A 14 -8.50 -15.30 2.55
C THR A 14 -8.10 -13.88 2.96
N LEU A 15 -7.22 -13.76 3.97
CA LEU A 15 -6.66 -12.47 4.40
C LEU A 15 -5.81 -11.84 3.29
N THR A 16 -4.99 -12.63 2.60
CA THR A 16 -4.15 -12.16 1.49
C THR A 16 -5.02 -11.62 0.34
N ASP A 17 -6.06 -12.35 -0.06
CA ASP A 17 -7.00 -11.94 -1.10
C ASP A 17 -7.78 -10.67 -0.70
N THR A 18 -8.24 -10.61 0.56
CA THR A 18 -8.96 -9.43 1.08
C THR A 18 -8.05 -8.19 1.12
N LEU A 19 -6.78 -8.38 1.48
CA LEU A 19 -5.77 -7.32 1.48
C LEU A 19 -5.48 -6.84 0.06
N GLU A 20 -5.51 -7.70 -0.95
CA GLU A 20 -5.35 -7.30 -2.35
C GLU A 20 -6.49 -6.35 -2.79
N ALA A 21 -7.74 -6.68 -2.49
CA ALA A 21 -8.88 -5.79 -2.72
C ALA A 21 -8.75 -4.47 -1.92
N GLY A 22 -8.28 -4.55 -0.67
CA GLY A 22 -8.02 -3.39 0.17
C GLY A 22 -6.95 -2.45 -0.39
N VAL A 23 -5.87 -3.00 -0.97
CA VAL A 23 -4.80 -2.23 -1.63
C VAL A 23 -5.36 -1.40 -2.79
N LEU A 24 -6.24 -1.97 -3.62
CA LEU A 24 -6.87 -1.24 -4.72
C LEU A 24 -7.70 -0.04 -4.21
N VAL A 25 -8.43 -0.21 -3.11
CA VAL A 25 -9.19 0.88 -2.48
C VAL A 25 -8.25 1.98 -1.96
N LEU A 26 -7.13 1.59 -1.34
CA LEU A 26 -6.13 2.54 -0.84
C LEU A 26 -5.43 3.30 -1.98
N ILE A 27 -5.13 2.64 -3.10
CA ILE A 27 -4.63 3.29 -4.31
C ILE A 27 -5.65 4.30 -4.82
N ALA A 28 -6.92 3.93 -4.91
CA ALA A 28 -7.98 4.85 -5.34
C ALA A 28 -8.07 6.08 -4.41
N ALA A 29 -7.93 5.90 -3.09
CA ALA A 29 -7.92 7.00 -2.14
C ALA A 29 -6.75 7.97 -2.35
N VAL A 30 -5.55 7.47 -2.63
CA VAL A 30 -4.37 8.30 -2.96
C VAL A 30 -4.61 9.09 -4.25
N ILE A 31 -5.15 8.44 -5.29
CA ILE A 31 -5.48 9.11 -6.56
C ILE A 31 -6.49 10.25 -6.34
N VAL A 32 -7.56 9.99 -5.58
CA VAL A 32 -8.58 11.00 -5.27
C VAL A 32 -7.97 12.18 -4.49
N PHE A 33 -7.11 11.89 -3.51
CA PHE A 33 -6.40 12.94 -2.78
C PHE A 33 -5.55 13.82 -3.72
N ASP A 34 -4.78 13.21 -4.61
CA ASP A 34 -3.91 13.92 -5.56
C ASP A 34 -4.68 14.81 -6.52
N LEU A 35 -5.86 14.37 -6.96
CA LEU A 35 -6.77 15.17 -7.76
C LEU A 35 -7.29 16.38 -6.99
N ILE A 36 -7.65 16.23 -5.72
CA ILE A 36 -8.14 17.33 -4.86
C ILE A 36 -7.05 18.39 -4.64
N VAL A 37 -5.79 17.98 -4.48
CA VAL A 37 -4.66 18.90 -4.23
C VAL A 37 -3.95 19.36 -5.52
N ASP A 38 -4.46 18.95 -6.68
CA ASP A 38 -3.95 19.29 -8.02
C ASP A 38 -2.45 18.92 -8.17
N LEU A 39 -2.03 17.75 -7.66
CA LEU A 39 -0.65 17.31 -7.81
C LEU A 39 -0.32 17.06 -9.29
N ARG A 40 0.80 17.61 -9.77
CA ARG A 40 1.17 17.54 -11.19
C ARG A 40 1.33 16.09 -11.64
N HIS A 41 0.91 15.81 -12.87
CA HIS A 41 0.98 14.48 -13.50
C HIS A 41 2.33 13.75 -13.32
N LYS A 42 3.47 14.45 -13.44
CA LYS A 42 4.81 13.83 -13.28
C LYS A 42 5.10 13.38 -11.85
N THR A 43 4.64 14.11 -10.85
CA THR A 43 4.82 13.77 -9.42
C THR A 43 3.95 12.57 -9.05
N PHE A 44 2.71 12.56 -9.53
CA PHE A 44 1.82 11.40 -9.44
C PHE A 44 2.44 10.15 -10.07
N LEU A 45 2.99 10.28 -11.30
CA LEU A 45 3.59 9.13 -12.01
C LEU A 45 4.81 8.57 -11.28
N ALA A 46 5.70 9.44 -10.80
CA ALA A 46 6.89 9.02 -10.07
C ALA A 46 6.53 8.29 -8.77
N LEU A 47 5.59 8.86 -7.99
CA LEU A 47 5.12 8.24 -6.75
C LEU A 47 4.36 6.94 -7.03
N GLY A 48 3.58 6.88 -8.11
CA GLY A 48 2.85 5.69 -8.54
C GLY A 48 3.77 4.51 -8.91
N ILE A 49 4.90 4.76 -9.59
CA ILE A 49 5.87 3.70 -9.92
C ILE A 49 6.50 3.11 -8.66
N PHE A 50 6.93 3.95 -7.71
CA PHE A 50 7.47 3.47 -6.43
C PHE A 50 6.44 2.70 -5.61
N GLN A 51 5.18 3.15 -5.63
CA GLN A 51 4.09 2.46 -4.95
C GLN A 51 3.83 1.07 -5.54
N ALA A 52 3.69 0.98 -6.86
CA ALA A 52 3.45 -0.29 -7.54
C ALA A 52 4.58 -1.30 -7.30
N GLY A 53 5.84 -0.84 -7.38
CA GLY A 53 7.01 -1.67 -7.09
C GLY A 53 7.04 -2.13 -5.62
N GLY A 54 6.76 -1.24 -4.67
CA GLY A 54 6.72 -1.56 -3.25
C GLY A 54 5.61 -2.55 -2.87
N ILE A 55 4.41 -2.37 -3.42
CA ILE A 55 3.28 -3.30 -3.23
C ILE A 55 3.63 -4.67 -3.82
N ALA A 56 4.14 -4.72 -5.06
CA ALA A 56 4.50 -5.99 -5.69
C ALA A 56 5.57 -6.74 -4.90
N ALA A 57 6.64 -6.05 -4.49
CA ALA A 57 7.70 -6.64 -3.67
C ALA A 57 7.17 -7.15 -2.32
N GLY A 58 6.32 -6.36 -1.67
CA GLY A 58 5.65 -6.73 -0.42
C GLY A 58 4.76 -7.96 -0.55
N TYR A 59 4.02 -8.06 -1.65
CA TYR A 59 3.13 -9.17 -1.95
C TYR A 59 3.94 -10.46 -2.17
N TYR A 60 5.00 -10.40 -2.97
CA TYR A 60 5.89 -11.54 -3.17
C TYR A 60 6.57 -11.98 -1.87
N TRP A 61 6.95 -11.04 -1.01
CA TRP A 61 7.48 -11.38 0.32
C TRP A 61 6.45 -12.07 1.21
N ALA A 62 5.21 -11.58 1.24
CA ALA A 62 4.12 -12.22 1.97
C ALA A 62 3.83 -13.64 1.48
N LEU A 63 3.77 -13.85 0.15
CA LEU A 63 3.64 -15.17 -0.46
C LEU A 63 4.80 -16.10 -0.09
N TRP A 64 6.03 -15.58 -0.08
CA TRP A 64 7.21 -16.35 0.29
C TRP A 64 7.17 -16.78 1.77
N ILE A 65 6.76 -15.89 2.68
CA ILE A 65 6.57 -16.26 4.10
C ILE A 65 5.43 -17.29 4.25
N ALA A 66 4.31 -17.09 3.57
CA ALA A 66 3.20 -18.03 3.59
C ALA A 66 3.60 -19.43 3.06
N SER A 67 4.48 -19.49 2.04
CA SER A 67 4.99 -20.74 1.47
C SER A 67 5.84 -21.55 2.45
N GLN A 68 6.38 -20.92 3.50
CA GLN A 68 7.12 -21.58 4.58
C GLN A 68 6.19 -22.17 5.65
N GLN A 69 4.87 -22.18 5.39
CA GLN A 69 3.82 -22.53 6.36
C GLN A 69 3.84 -21.64 7.62
N ASP A 70 4.40 -20.45 7.50
CA ASP A 70 4.44 -19.49 8.58
C ASP A 70 3.16 -18.65 8.58
N VAL A 71 2.41 -18.75 9.67
CA VAL A 71 1.23 -17.94 9.98
C VAL A 71 1.52 -16.44 10.08
N ALA A 72 2.79 -16.07 10.16
CA ALA A 72 3.22 -14.68 10.10
C ALA A 72 2.98 -14.04 8.72
N GLY A 73 2.82 -14.81 7.64
CA GLY A 73 2.67 -14.28 6.27
C GLY A 73 1.54 -13.24 6.10
N PRO A 74 0.30 -13.54 6.51
CA PRO A 74 -0.81 -12.59 6.48
C PRO A 74 -0.61 -11.35 7.36
N TYR A 75 -0.02 -11.51 8.55
CA TYR A 75 0.28 -10.38 9.44
C TYR A 75 1.40 -9.48 8.88
N ALA A 76 2.42 -10.11 8.30
CA ALA A 76 3.50 -9.45 7.59
C ALA A 76 2.95 -8.66 6.39
N TRP A 77 2.02 -9.25 5.64
CA TRP A 77 1.35 -8.58 4.53
C TRP A 77 0.53 -7.37 4.96
N ALA A 78 -0.30 -7.53 5.99
CA ALA A 78 -1.08 -6.42 6.56
C ALA A 78 -0.18 -5.27 7.03
N THR A 79 0.95 -5.60 7.65
CA THR A 79 1.96 -4.62 8.10
C THR A 79 2.57 -3.86 6.92
N VAL A 80 2.92 -4.57 5.84
CA VAL A 80 3.46 -3.95 4.62
C VAL A 80 2.44 -3.03 3.98
N VAL A 81 1.19 -3.47 3.81
CA VAL A 81 0.13 -2.65 3.20
C VAL A 81 -0.16 -1.41 4.03
N GLY A 82 -0.32 -1.54 5.35
CA GLY A 82 -0.58 -0.40 6.23
C GLY A 82 0.59 0.59 6.25
N THR A 83 1.83 0.10 6.31
CA THR A 83 3.04 0.91 6.30
C THR A 83 3.20 1.64 4.97
N TRP A 84 3.02 0.92 3.85
CA TRP A 84 3.03 1.49 2.50
C TRP A 84 2.03 2.64 2.37
N PHE A 85 0.80 2.45 2.85
CA PHE A 85 -0.25 3.47 2.77
C PHE A 85 0.13 4.73 3.56
N ALA A 86 0.61 4.57 4.79
CA ALA A 86 1.00 5.69 5.64
C ALA A 86 2.12 6.52 5.00
N PHE A 87 3.18 5.87 4.49
CA PHE A 87 4.27 6.56 3.81
C PHE A 87 3.83 7.23 2.51
N THR A 88 3.00 6.55 1.74
CA THR A 88 2.46 7.08 0.48
C THR A 88 1.65 8.33 0.76
N PHE A 89 0.68 8.27 1.68
CA PHE A 89 -0.15 9.42 2.04
C PHE A 89 0.71 10.61 2.53
N LEU A 90 1.68 10.34 3.41
CA LEU A 90 2.58 11.38 3.92
C LEU A 90 3.39 12.04 2.80
N ALA A 91 3.92 11.26 1.86
CA ALA A 91 4.69 11.78 0.73
C ALA A 91 3.85 12.73 -0.13
N HIS A 92 2.64 12.31 -0.53
CA HIS A 92 1.75 13.16 -1.36
C HIS A 92 1.33 14.41 -0.60
N PHE A 93 1.00 14.28 0.69
CA PHE A 93 0.68 15.43 1.54
C PHE A 93 1.84 16.44 1.62
N LEU A 94 3.07 15.97 1.83
CA LEU A 94 4.26 16.84 1.86
C LEU A 94 4.46 17.56 0.53
N PHE A 95 4.32 16.87 -0.61
CA PHE A 95 4.42 17.51 -1.93
C PHE A 95 3.32 18.56 -2.16
N ALA A 96 2.09 18.29 -1.71
CA ALA A 96 0.99 19.24 -1.76
C ALA A 96 1.28 20.50 -0.92
N VAL A 97 1.80 20.33 0.29
CA VAL A 97 2.21 21.45 1.17
C VAL A 97 3.32 22.28 0.52
N ILE A 98 4.38 21.64 0.00
CA ILE A 98 5.49 22.32 -0.68
C ILE A 98 4.99 23.12 -1.89
N LYS A 99 4.10 22.54 -2.70
CA LYS A 99 3.46 23.23 -3.83
C LYS A 99 2.74 24.49 -3.36
N ARG A 100 1.92 24.39 -2.31
CA ARG A 100 1.16 25.52 -1.75
C ARG A 100 2.07 26.64 -1.23
N MET A 101 3.14 26.29 -0.50
CA MET A 101 4.13 27.26 -0.01
C MET A 101 4.83 27.99 -1.16
N ASN A 102 5.20 27.27 -2.22
CA ASN A 102 5.86 27.87 -3.38
C ASN A 102 4.95 28.81 -4.19
N LEU A 103 3.64 28.54 -4.23
CA LEU A 103 2.67 29.45 -4.83
C LEU A 103 2.48 30.72 -3.99
N SER A 104 2.46 30.59 -2.66
CA SER A 104 2.34 31.73 -1.74
C SER A 104 3.53 32.68 -1.83
N LYS A 105 4.76 32.18 -2.06
CA LYS A 105 5.97 33.02 -2.21
C LYS A 105 6.05 33.79 -3.53
N LYS A 106 5.23 33.41 -4.52
CA LYS A 106 5.21 34.04 -5.86
C LYS A 106 4.15 35.12 -6.02
N ARG A 107 3.27 35.29 -5.03
CA ARG A 107 2.32 36.40 -4.93
C ARG A 107 2.92 37.48 -4.03
#